data_AF-A0A8C5PVD4-F1
#
_entry.id   AF-A0A8C5PVD4-F1
#
_cell.length_a   1.000
_cell.length_b   1.000
_cell.length_c   1.000
_cell.angle_alpha   90.00
_cell.angle_beta   90.00
_cell.angle_gamma   90.00
#
_symmetry.space_group_name_H-M   'P 1'
#
loop_
_entity.id
_entity.type
_entity.pdbx_description
1 polymer ?
#
loop_
_entity_poly.entity_id
_entity_poly.type
_entity_poly.pdbx_seq_one_letter_code
_entity_poly.pdbx_strand_id
1 'polypeptide(L)'
;MHLSVHSTTDGHDLTEPTGLLENRNCSVHNELLRYYCFQHNACICQSCYVSREHRGHQVESLFEASERKKEKLRKVLGRLTSRKKDTEKRVSVLKDRMREFEEQANSMEVRVMALIRDMKEQLDILEKRVLSEISRQRGQVFIHISDLVQELEIKKDELFAKILQIEEVCNMNDPFSVLQGREADRVATYNAEMEGNGERYDGGAQIVGDLDEVLVSVTLQTAFDDMVTRLKSRNPLFLSSLSDIELDVNTAANNIVISRDLKMASWSLIDQCYPQVPGRMETCQVLSTKSIPSRHYWEVETSGSGEFH
;
A
#
# COMPACT_ATOMS: atom_id res chain seq x y z
N MET A 1 -34.55 -79.23 22.68
CA MET A 1 -34.85 -80.21 23.75
C MET A 1 -34.67 -79.50 25.08
N HIS A 2 -35.63 -79.69 25.98
CA HIS A 2 -35.81 -79.11 27.31
C HIS A 2 -34.55 -78.70 28.10
N LEU A 3 -34.63 -77.55 28.78
CA LEU A 3 -34.41 -77.43 30.24
C LEU A 3 -35.37 -76.33 30.75
N SER A 4 -36.64 -76.67 30.98
CA SER A 4 -37.25 -76.76 32.32
C SER A 4 -36.85 -75.61 33.25
N VAL A 5 -37.76 -74.65 33.42
CA VAL A 5 -37.73 -73.71 34.55
C VAL A 5 -38.07 -74.52 35.79
N HIS A 6 -37.05 -74.90 36.56
CA HIS A 6 -37.24 -75.31 37.94
C HIS A 6 -37.18 -74.06 38.82
N SER A 7 -38.29 -73.85 39.52
CA SER A 7 -38.53 -72.76 40.45
C SER A 7 -37.76 -72.94 41.76
N THR A 8 -37.75 -71.86 42.54
CA THR A 8 -37.56 -71.79 44.00
C THR A 8 -36.14 -71.82 44.55
N THR A 9 -35.55 -70.63 44.70
CA THR A 9 -34.90 -70.19 45.94
C THR A 9 -35.04 -68.67 46.05
N ASP A 10 -35.60 -68.20 47.16
CA ASP A 10 -35.83 -66.79 47.45
C ASP A 10 -34.50 -66.02 47.51
N GLY A 11 -34.37 -64.97 46.70
CA GLY A 11 -33.38 -63.91 46.93
C GLY A 11 -32.37 -63.60 45.82
N HIS A 12 -32.63 -63.91 44.54
CA HIS A 12 -31.76 -63.49 43.43
C HIS A 12 -32.51 -62.69 42.36
N ASP A 13 -32.14 -61.41 42.20
CA ASP A 13 -32.53 -60.60 41.05
C ASP A 13 -31.77 -61.09 39.81
N LEU A 14 -32.51 -61.65 38.85
CA LEU A 14 -31.99 -62.10 37.57
C LEU A 14 -31.73 -60.89 36.65
N THR A 15 -30.46 -60.60 36.36
CA THR A 15 -30.06 -59.59 35.35
C THR A 15 -29.85 -60.23 33.98
N GLU A 16 -30.13 -59.50 32.89
CA GLU A 16 -30.00 -59.98 31.51
C GLU A 16 -28.59 -60.54 31.17
N PRO A 17 -28.50 -61.58 30.31
CA PRO A 17 -27.22 -62.23 30.00
C PRO A 17 -26.29 -61.29 29.25
N THR A 18 -25.25 -60.79 29.92
CA THR A 18 -24.14 -60.08 29.29
C THR A 18 -23.08 -61.11 28.90
N GLY A 19 -22.69 -61.16 27.63
CA GLY A 19 -21.85 -62.21 27.00
C GLY A 19 -20.39 -62.35 27.47
N LEU A 20 -20.07 -61.95 28.71
CA LEU A 20 -18.77 -62.14 29.35
C LEU A 20 -19.02 -62.67 30.78
N LEU A 21 -19.30 -63.97 30.89
CA LEU A 21 -19.46 -64.67 32.18
C LEU A 21 -18.12 -65.17 32.74
N GLU A 22 -17.03 -65.02 32.00
CA GLU A 22 -15.70 -65.38 32.49
C GLU A 22 -15.22 -64.36 33.53
N ASN A 23 -14.86 -64.83 34.72
CA ASN A 23 -14.32 -64.06 35.87
C ASN A 23 -15.32 -63.28 36.75
N ARG A 24 -16.57 -63.75 36.94
CA ARG A 24 -17.47 -63.23 37.99
C ARG A 24 -17.31 -63.85 39.37
N ASN A 25 -16.45 -64.86 39.51
CA ASN A 25 -16.15 -65.50 40.80
C ASN A 25 -14.81 -65.01 41.34
N CYS A 26 -14.71 -64.93 42.68
CA CYS A 26 -13.47 -64.65 43.40
C CYS A 26 -12.47 -65.77 43.13
N SER A 27 -11.24 -65.42 42.74
CA SER A 27 -10.17 -66.39 42.47
C SER A 27 -9.72 -67.18 43.70
N VAL A 28 -9.97 -66.67 44.91
CA VAL A 28 -9.54 -67.30 46.18
C VAL A 28 -10.64 -68.19 46.76
N HIS A 29 -11.88 -67.69 46.80
CA HIS A 29 -12.99 -68.37 47.46
C HIS A 29 -13.94 -69.07 46.47
N ASN A 30 -13.76 -68.86 45.16
CA ASN A 30 -14.65 -69.31 44.10
C ASN A 30 -16.12 -68.91 44.28
N GLU A 31 -16.36 -67.85 45.06
CA GLU A 31 -17.69 -67.28 45.33
C GLU A 31 -17.99 -66.12 44.38
N LEU A 32 -19.27 -65.87 44.09
CA LEU A 32 -19.67 -64.73 43.27
C LEU A 32 -19.18 -63.41 43.87
N LEU A 33 -18.57 -62.56 43.04
CA LEU A 33 -18.20 -61.21 43.41
C LEU A 33 -19.47 -60.39 43.62
N ARG A 34 -19.60 -59.78 44.80
CA ARG A 34 -20.81 -59.02 45.19
C ARG A 34 -20.50 -57.59 45.64
N TYR A 35 -19.26 -57.32 46.02
CA TYR A 35 -18.83 -56.04 46.54
C TYR A 35 -17.64 -55.47 45.79
N TYR A 36 -17.37 -54.18 45.98
CA TYR A 36 -16.22 -53.48 45.45
C TYR A 36 -15.47 -52.75 46.58
N CYS A 37 -14.18 -53.03 46.71
CA CYS A 37 -13.29 -52.39 47.66
C CYS A 37 -12.58 -51.21 47.02
N PHE A 38 -12.78 -49.99 47.53
CA PHE A 38 -12.23 -48.77 46.93
C PHE A 38 -10.72 -48.64 47.14
N GLN A 39 -10.19 -49.13 48.27
CA GLN A 39 -8.77 -49.10 48.60
C GLN A 39 -7.95 -49.98 47.65
N HIS A 40 -8.49 -51.15 47.30
CA HIS A 40 -7.83 -52.11 46.43
C HIS A 40 -8.28 -52.04 44.97
N ASN A 41 -9.25 -51.17 44.64
CA ASN A 41 -9.85 -51.04 43.31
C ASN A 41 -10.27 -52.41 42.72
N ALA A 42 -10.85 -53.27 43.55
CA ALA A 42 -11.10 -54.67 43.23
C ALA A 42 -12.52 -55.09 43.61
N CYS A 43 -13.13 -55.93 42.78
CA CYS A 43 -14.37 -56.62 43.07
C CYS A 43 -14.08 -57.81 44.00
N ILE A 44 -14.84 -57.99 45.08
CA ILE A 44 -14.63 -59.02 46.11
C ILE A 44 -15.92 -59.80 46.43
N CYS A 45 -15.79 -61.04 46.93
CA CYS A 45 -16.92 -61.83 47.42
C CYS A 45 -17.22 -61.56 48.90
N GLN A 46 -18.25 -62.21 49.45
CA GLN A 46 -18.64 -62.07 50.86
C GLN A 46 -17.53 -62.53 51.80
N SER A 47 -16.87 -63.65 51.51
CA SER A 47 -15.79 -64.18 52.34
C SER A 47 -14.57 -63.25 52.38
N CYS A 48 -14.19 -62.61 51.27
CA CYS A 48 -13.17 -61.56 51.23
C CYS A 48 -13.54 -60.31 52.05
N TYR A 49 -14.82 -59.95 52.11
CA TYR A 49 -15.26 -58.77 52.86
C TYR A 49 -15.13 -58.97 54.38
N VAL A 50 -15.39 -60.20 54.87
CA VAL A 50 -15.29 -60.55 56.29
C VAL A 50 -13.85 -60.95 56.68
N SER A 51 -13.01 -61.30 55.71
CA SER A 51 -11.60 -61.63 55.94
C SER A 51 -10.81 -60.45 56.50
N ARG A 52 -9.67 -60.74 57.17
CA ARG A 52 -8.80 -59.69 57.72
C ARG A 52 -8.22 -58.76 56.64
N GLU A 53 -8.13 -59.20 55.39
CA GLU A 53 -7.44 -58.48 54.30
C GLU A 53 -8.20 -57.23 53.82
N HIS A 54 -9.53 -57.22 53.90
CA HIS A 54 -10.36 -56.04 53.55
C HIS A 54 -11.07 -55.44 54.76
N ARG A 55 -10.73 -55.88 55.97
CA ARG A 55 -11.38 -55.43 57.20
C ARG A 55 -11.11 -53.95 57.44
N GLY A 56 -12.18 -53.16 57.54
CA GLY A 56 -12.10 -51.71 57.76
C GLY A 56 -11.90 -50.89 56.47
N HIS A 57 -11.85 -51.53 55.30
CA HIS A 57 -11.87 -50.81 54.02
C HIS A 57 -13.26 -50.31 53.68
N GLN A 58 -13.32 -49.26 52.85
CA GLN A 58 -14.58 -48.78 52.31
C GLN A 58 -14.99 -49.75 51.21
N VAL A 59 -16.12 -50.41 51.43
CA VAL A 59 -16.66 -51.44 50.54
C VAL A 59 -18.13 -51.14 50.31
N GLU A 60 -18.56 -51.23 49.06
CA GLU A 60 -19.97 -51.07 48.65
C GLU A 60 -20.39 -52.25 47.79
N SER A 61 -21.71 -52.44 47.60
CA SER A 61 -22.17 -53.45 46.65
C SER A 61 -21.70 -53.11 45.23
N LEU A 62 -21.50 -54.13 44.39
CA LEU A 62 -21.13 -53.90 42.98
C LEU A 62 -22.15 -53.03 42.26
N PHE A 63 -23.43 -53.19 42.59
CA PHE A 63 -24.49 -52.38 42.03
C PHE A 63 -24.28 -50.89 42.37
N GLU A 64 -24.15 -50.54 43.65
CA GLU A 64 -23.94 -49.16 44.11
C GLU A 64 -22.63 -48.56 43.58
N ALA A 65 -21.54 -49.32 43.60
CA ALA A 65 -20.25 -48.88 43.06
C ALA A 65 -20.33 -48.65 41.54
N SER A 66 -21.05 -49.51 40.81
CA SER A 66 -21.28 -49.35 39.37
C SER A 66 -22.15 -48.14 39.05
N GLU A 67 -23.23 -47.91 39.79
CA GLU A 67 -24.10 -46.74 39.59
C GLU A 67 -23.36 -45.45 39.92
N ARG A 68 -22.56 -45.43 41.00
CA ARG A 68 -21.70 -44.30 41.32
C ARG A 68 -20.65 -44.04 40.23
N LYS A 69 -20.04 -45.08 39.67
CA LYS A 69 -19.07 -44.95 38.57
C LYS A 69 -19.74 -44.46 37.28
N LYS A 70 -20.90 -45.02 36.92
CA LYS A 70 -21.71 -44.57 35.79
C LYS A 70 -22.14 -43.13 35.96
N GLU A 71 -22.54 -42.71 37.16
CA GLU A 71 -22.91 -41.31 37.43
C GLU A 71 -21.74 -40.35 37.23
N LYS A 72 -20.55 -40.69 37.74
CA LYS A 72 -19.33 -39.93 37.46
C LYS A 72 -19.03 -39.85 35.96
N LEU A 73 -19.18 -40.96 35.24
CA LEU A 73 -18.96 -41.02 33.79
C LEU A 73 -20.00 -40.21 33.01
N ARG A 74 -21.28 -40.24 33.39
CA ARG A 74 -22.35 -39.41 32.80
C ARG A 74 -22.01 -37.92 32.94
N LYS A 75 -21.52 -37.50 34.11
CA LYS A 75 -21.04 -36.12 34.33
C LYS A 75 -19.85 -35.75 33.44
N VAL A 76 -18.87 -36.65 33.28
CA VAL A 76 -17.74 -36.44 32.36
C VAL A 76 -18.22 -36.35 30.91
N LEU A 77 -19.09 -37.26 30.50
CA LEU A 77 -19.67 -37.30 29.16
C LEU A 77 -20.42 -36.01 28.84
N GLY A 78 -21.26 -35.52 29.76
CA GLY A 78 -21.95 -34.23 29.61
C GLY A 78 -20.98 -33.06 29.40
N ARG A 79 -19.90 -33.00 30.20
CA ARG A 79 -18.85 -31.98 30.03
C ARG A 79 -18.14 -32.07 28.69
N LEU A 80 -17.80 -33.28 28.23
CA LEU A 80 -17.14 -33.49 26.94
C LEU A 80 -18.04 -33.12 25.76
N THR A 81 -19.32 -33.49 25.81
CA THR A 81 -20.30 -33.11 24.78
C THR A 81 -20.48 -31.60 24.69
N SER A 82 -20.53 -30.90 25.84
CA SER A 82 -20.58 -29.44 25.86
C SER A 82 -19.32 -28.83 25.24
N ARG A 83 -18.13 -29.29 25.66
CA ARG A 83 -16.85 -28.83 25.10
C ARG A 83 -16.74 -29.07 23.58
N LYS A 84 -17.25 -30.20 23.10
CA LYS A 84 -17.32 -30.50 21.66
C LYS A 84 -18.16 -29.45 20.94
N LYS A 85 -19.39 -29.19 21.42
CA LYS A 85 -20.30 -28.18 20.84
C LYS A 85 -19.67 -26.78 20.83
N ASP A 86 -18.99 -26.39 21.91
CA ASP A 86 -18.31 -25.09 21.98
C ASP A 86 -17.13 -25.00 21.02
N THR A 87 -16.37 -26.10 20.85
CA THR A 87 -15.27 -26.18 19.88
C THR A 87 -15.80 -26.10 18.45
N GLU A 88 -16.90 -26.79 18.14
CA GLU A 88 -17.56 -26.74 16.82
C GLU A 88 -18.03 -25.31 16.48
N LYS A 89 -18.64 -24.60 17.45
CA LYS A 89 -19.00 -23.19 17.29
C LYS A 89 -17.78 -22.32 17.00
N ARG A 90 -16.69 -22.49 17.75
CA ARG A 90 -15.44 -21.73 17.54
C ARG A 90 -14.85 -21.99 16.15
N VAL A 91 -14.87 -23.23 15.69
CA VAL A 91 -14.44 -23.58 14.33
C VAL A 91 -15.31 -22.91 13.28
N SER A 92 -16.64 -22.85 13.47
CA SER A 92 -17.54 -22.13 12.55
C SER A 92 -17.18 -20.65 12.47
N VAL A 93 -17.04 -19.97 13.62
CA VAL A 93 -16.68 -18.53 13.68
C VAL A 93 -15.35 -18.27 12.98
N LEU A 94 -14.35 -19.14 13.18
CA LEU A 94 -13.06 -18.97 12.50
C LEU A 94 -13.16 -19.16 10.99
N LYS A 95 -13.98 -20.10 10.50
CA LYS A 95 -14.22 -20.28 9.06
C LYS A 95 -14.92 -19.08 8.45
N ASP A 96 -15.89 -18.48 9.15
CA ASP A 96 -16.56 -17.26 8.68
C ASP A 96 -15.59 -16.08 8.65
N ARG A 97 -14.76 -15.92 9.67
CA ARG A 97 -13.73 -14.86 9.68
C ARG A 97 -12.66 -15.03 8.61
N MET A 98 -12.29 -16.28 8.27
CA MET A 98 -11.40 -16.54 7.13
C MET A 98 -12.03 -16.06 5.81
N ARG A 99 -13.32 -16.30 5.62
CA ARG A 99 -14.07 -15.84 4.43
C ARG A 99 -14.12 -14.31 4.36
N GLU A 100 -14.47 -13.65 5.46
CA GLU A 100 -14.50 -12.19 5.56
C GLU A 100 -13.12 -11.56 5.25
N PHE A 101 -12.05 -12.17 5.78
CA PHE A 101 -10.70 -11.72 5.51
C PHE A 101 -10.33 -11.86 4.03
N GLU A 102 -10.71 -12.98 3.40
CA GLU A 102 -10.48 -13.22 1.97
C GLU A 102 -11.24 -12.20 1.11
N GLU A 103 -12.50 -11.92 1.43
CA GLU A 103 -13.29 -10.88 0.75
C GLU A 103 -12.67 -9.49 0.92
N GLN A 104 -12.16 -9.17 2.12
CA GLN A 104 -11.45 -7.93 2.39
C GLN A 104 -10.15 -7.83 1.59
N ALA A 105 -9.37 -8.91 1.51
CA ALA A 105 -8.13 -8.96 0.75
C ALA A 105 -8.40 -8.72 -0.74
N ASN A 106 -9.35 -9.47 -1.33
CA ASN A 106 -9.77 -9.29 -2.72
C ASN A 106 -10.28 -7.87 -3.01
N SER A 107 -11.09 -7.30 -2.10
CA SER A 107 -11.55 -5.91 -2.22
C SER A 107 -10.38 -4.92 -2.23
N MET A 108 -9.37 -5.13 -1.38
CA MET A 108 -8.16 -4.30 -1.36
C MET A 108 -7.36 -4.44 -2.65
N GLU A 109 -7.17 -5.65 -3.16
CA GLU A 109 -6.46 -5.90 -4.42
C GLU A 109 -7.11 -5.16 -5.59
N VAL A 110 -8.44 -5.31 -5.75
CA VAL A 110 -9.19 -4.61 -6.81
C VAL A 110 -9.01 -3.10 -6.70
N ARG A 111 -9.08 -2.57 -5.48
CA ARG A 111 -8.92 -1.14 -5.22
C ARG A 111 -7.49 -0.64 -5.54
N VAL A 112 -6.45 -1.39 -5.18
CA VAL A 112 -5.05 -1.06 -5.49
C VAL A 112 -4.79 -1.14 -7.00
N MET A 113 -5.31 -2.16 -7.68
CA MET A 113 -5.20 -2.28 -9.14
C MET A 113 -5.85 -1.09 -9.85
N ALA A 114 -7.02 -0.63 -9.38
CA ALA A 114 -7.69 0.54 -9.91
C ALA A 114 -6.85 1.82 -9.73
N LEU A 115 -6.25 2.01 -8.54
CA LEU A 115 -5.36 3.14 -8.27
C LEU A 115 -4.13 3.15 -9.20
N ILE A 116 -3.45 2.01 -9.34
CA ILE A 116 -2.28 1.89 -10.22
C ILE A 116 -2.67 2.15 -11.67
N ARG A 117 -3.85 1.68 -12.11
CA ARG A 117 -4.36 1.95 -13.45
C ARG A 117 -4.58 3.45 -13.66
N ASP A 118 -5.18 4.15 -12.70
CA ASP A 118 -5.41 5.60 -12.78
C ASP A 118 -4.08 6.37 -12.79
N MET A 119 -3.09 5.98 -11.97
CA MET A 119 -1.73 6.54 -12.02
C MET A 119 -1.09 6.40 -13.40
N LYS A 120 -1.19 5.22 -14.02
CA LYS A 120 -0.66 5.00 -15.39
C LYS A 120 -1.37 5.87 -16.43
N GLU A 121 -2.70 5.99 -16.33
CA GLU A 121 -3.48 6.84 -17.23
C GLU A 121 -3.10 8.32 -17.08
N GLN A 122 -2.92 8.81 -15.85
CA GLN A 122 -2.48 10.18 -15.63
C GLN A 122 -1.06 10.42 -16.16
N LEU A 123 -0.14 9.46 -15.98
CA LEU A 123 1.23 9.56 -16.52
C LEU A 123 1.23 9.69 -18.04
N ASP A 124 0.42 8.90 -18.74
CA ASP A 124 0.24 9.00 -20.19
C ASP A 124 -0.32 10.37 -20.61
N ILE A 125 -1.26 10.93 -19.85
CA ILE A 125 -1.79 12.29 -20.09
C ILE A 125 -0.70 13.35 -19.91
N LEU A 126 0.12 13.24 -18.86
CA LEU A 126 1.23 14.18 -18.62
C LEU A 126 2.26 14.09 -19.73
N GLU A 127 2.68 12.89 -20.12
CA GLU A 127 3.63 12.67 -21.20
C GLU A 127 3.13 13.32 -22.49
N LYS A 128 1.87 13.03 -22.89
CA LYS A 128 1.26 13.63 -24.07
C LYS A 128 1.21 15.15 -24.01
N ARG A 129 0.93 15.74 -22.84
CA ARG A 129 0.87 17.19 -22.66
C ARG A 129 2.23 17.85 -22.88
N VAL A 130 3.30 17.30 -22.28
CA VAL A 130 4.65 17.86 -22.43
C VAL A 130 5.18 17.66 -23.85
N LEU A 131 4.98 16.48 -24.45
CA LEU A 131 5.39 16.23 -25.84
C LEU A 131 4.64 17.10 -26.86
N SER A 132 3.36 17.39 -26.59
CA SER A 132 2.57 18.30 -27.42
C SER A 132 3.12 19.73 -27.37
N GLU A 133 3.57 20.18 -26.20
CA GLU A 133 4.20 21.50 -26.05
C GLU A 133 5.51 21.61 -26.82
N ILE A 134 6.39 20.61 -26.70
CA ILE A 134 7.63 20.54 -27.50
C ILE A 134 7.31 20.52 -29.00
N SER A 135 6.31 19.74 -29.41
CA SER A 135 5.90 19.66 -30.82
C SER A 135 5.33 20.98 -31.34
N ARG A 136 4.59 21.71 -30.50
CA ARG A 136 4.05 23.04 -30.79
C ARG A 136 5.19 24.04 -31.03
N GLN A 137 6.15 24.12 -30.11
CA GLN A 137 7.30 25.01 -30.24
C GLN A 137 8.14 24.66 -31.47
N ARG A 138 8.42 23.37 -31.70
CA ARG A 138 9.11 22.90 -32.91
C ARG A 138 8.43 23.37 -34.19
N GLY A 139 7.09 23.29 -34.25
CA GLY A 139 6.33 23.77 -35.40
C GLY A 139 6.47 25.29 -35.62
N GLN A 140 6.44 26.07 -34.54
CA GLN A 140 6.61 27.52 -34.60
C GLN A 140 8.01 27.92 -35.11
N VAL A 141 9.04 27.29 -34.56
CA VAL A 141 10.43 27.51 -34.98
C VAL A 141 10.62 27.08 -36.44
N PHE A 142 10.05 25.94 -36.85
CA PHE A 142 10.17 25.45 -38.23
C PHE A 142 9.54 26.41 -39.25
N ILE A 143 8.35 26.94 -38.96
CA ILE A 143 7.69 27.95 -39.81
C ILE A 143 8.58 29.18 -39.94
N HIS A 144 9.09 29.70 -38.82
CA HIS A 144 9.95 30.88 -38.82
C HIS A 144 11.23 30.70 -39.65
N ILE A 145 11.90 29.54 -39.51
CA ILE A 145 13.07 29.20 -40.33
C ILE A 145 12.69 29.10 -41.81
N SER A 146 11.58 28.44 -42.13
CA SER A 146 11.13 28.25 -43.50
C SER A 146 10.87 29.59 -44.20
N ASP A 147 10.20 30.52 -43.51
CA ASP A 147 9.93 31.86 -44.03
C ASP A 147 11.25 32.60 -44.31
N LEU A 148 12.21 32.52 -43.39
CA LEU A 148 13.52 33.14 -43.57
C LEU A 148 14.31 32.54 -44.74
N VAL A 149 14.31 31.20 -44.87
CA VAL A 149 14.97 30.53 -46.00
C VAL A 149 14.35 31.00 -47.31
N GLN A 150 13.02 31.07 -47.39
CA GLN A 150 12.33 31.55 -48.59
C GLN A 150 12.70 33.00 -48.93
N GLU A 151 12.75 33.89 -47.93
CA GLU A 151 13.19 35.28 -48.15
C GLU A 151 14.62 35.36 -48.70
N LEU A 152 15.54 34.53 -48.18
CA LEU A 152 16.92 34.48 -48.64
C LEU A 152 17.05 33.86 -50.03
N GLU A 153 16.25 32.85 -50.37
CA GLU A 153 16.20 32.26 -51.71
C GLU A 153 15.74 33.28 -52.75
N ILE A 154 14.70 34.06 -52.44
CA ILE A 154 14.21 35.15 -53.31
C ILE A 154 15.31 36.19 -53.52
N LYS A 155 15.94 36.67 -52.44
CA LYS A 155 17.05 37.63 -52.53
C LYS A 155 18.23 37.09 -53.34
N LYS A 156 18.55 35.81 -53.19
CA LYS A 156 19.62 35.13 -53.94
C LYS A 156 19.29 35.11 -55.44
N ASP A 157 18.04 34.80 -55.83
CA ASP A 157 17.63 34.81 -57.23
C ASP A 157 17.61 36.23 -57.83
N GLU A 158 17.19 37.24 -57.05
CA GLU A 158 17.27 38.67 -57.44
C GLU A 158 18.71 39.12 -57.68
N LEU A 159 19.64 38.74 -56.80
CA LEU A 159 21.06 39.02 -56.95
C LEU A 159 21.64 38.31 -58.17
N PHE A 160 21.26 37.06 -58.41
CA PHE A 160 21.71 36.30 -59.59
C PHE A 160 21.26 36.96 -60.89
N ALA A 161 20.01 37.45 -60.96
CA ALA A 161 19.52 38.20 -62.12
C ALA A 161 20.31 39.49 -62.37
N LYS A 162 20.64 40.24 -61.30
CA LYS A 162 21.48 41.45 -61.40
C LYS A 162 22.90 41.12 -61.88
N ILE A 163 23.49 40.02 -61.42
CA ILE A 163 24.82 39.57 -61.87
C ILE A 163 24.80 39.30 -63.38
N LEU A 164 23.84 38.52 -63.88
CA LEU A 164 23.73 38.21 -65.31
C LEU A 164 23.59 39.47 -66.17
N GLN A 165 22.82 40.46 -65.73
CA GLN A 165 22.67 41.73 -66.43
C GLN A 165 24.00 42.49 -66.53
N ILE A 166 24.77 42.53 -65.45
CA ILE A 166 26.09 43.18 -65.45
C ILE A 166 27.08 42.41 -66.34
N GLU A 167 27.12 41.09 -66.21
CA GLU A 167 27.99 40.24 -67.04
C GLU A 167 27.69 40.40 -68.54
N GLU A 168 26.42 40.52 -68.93
CA GLU A 168 26.03 40.76 -70.33
C GLU A 168 26.63 42.06 -70.86
N VAL A 169 26.49 43.17 -70.10
CA VAL A 169 27.07 44.48 -70.47
C VAL A 169 28.60 44.41 -70.51
N CYS A 170 29.24 43.74 -69.54
CA CYS A 170 30.70 43.58 -69.49
C CYS A 170 31.26 42.77 -70.68
N ASN A 171 30.49 41.84 -71.23
CA ASN A 171 30.91 40.99 -72.35
C ASN A 171 30.60 41.59 -73.74
N MET A 172 30.02 42.78 -73.82
CA MET A 172 29.75 43.44 -75.10
C MET A 172 31.05 43.97 -75.72
N ASN A 173 31.24 43.74 -77.02
CA ASN A 173 32.42 44.20 -77.76
C ASN A 173 32.31 45.64 -78.28
N ASP A 174 31.10 46.19 -78.36
CA ASP A 174 30.85 47.54 -78.90
C ASP A 174 30.85 48.60 -77.79
N PRO A 175 31.80 49.56 -77.78
CA PRO A 175 31.88 50.59 -76.74
C PRO A 175 30.64 51.48 -76.65
N PHE A 176 29.91 51.68 -77.75
CA PHE A 176 28.68 52.48 -77.74
C PHE A 176 27.55 51.77 -76.98
N SER A 177 27.38 50.47 -77.21
CA SER A 177 26.38 49.63 -76.52
C SER A 177 26.66 49.51 -75.02
N VAL A 178 27.94 49.42 -74.62
CA VAL A 178 28.35 49.46 -73.20
C VAL A 178 27.94 50.77 -72.53
N LEU A 179 28.23 51.92 -73.16
CA LEU A 179 27.89 53.25 -72.62
C LEU A 179 26.38 53.56 -72.63
N GLN A 180 25.59 52.81 -73.41
CA GLN A 180 24.13 52.94 -73.44
C GLN A 180 23.43 52.13 -72.32
N GLY A 181 24.15 51.23 -71.64
CA GLY A 181 23.68 50.33 -70.58
C GLY A 181 23.27 51.02 -69.27
N ARG A 182 22.34 51.98 -69.32
CA ARG A 182 21.86 52.78 -68.17
C ARG A 182 21.31 51.96 -67.01
N GLU A 183 20.89 50.73 -67.27
CA GLU A 183 20.28 49.83 -66.28
C GLU A 183 21.36 49.15 -65.41
N ALA A 184 22.49 48.75 -65.98
CA ALA A 184 23.66 48.28 -65.23
C ALA A 184 24.27 49.40 -64.37
N ASP A 185 24.34 50.63 -64.89
CA ASP A 185 24.79 51.80 -64.13
C ASP A 185 23.91 52.10 -62.91
N ARG A 186 22.58 51.91 -63.05
CA ARG A 186 21.60 52.03 -61.95
C ARG A 186 21.78 50.95 -60.90
N VAL A 187 22.03 49.70 -61.31
CA VAL A 187 22.31 48.60 -60.38
C VAL A 187 23.63 48.84 -59.64
N ALA A 188 24.65 49.34 -60.32
CA ALA A 188 25.94 49.68 -59.72
C ALA A 188 25.83 50.84 -58.71
N THR A 189 25.07 51.89 -59.02
CA THR A 189 24.83 53.01 -58.08
C THR A 189 24.01 52.59 -56.87
N TYR A 190 22.92 51.82 -57.06
CA TYR A 190 22.07 51.37 -55.96
C TYR A 190 22.80 50.41 -54.99
N ASN A 191 23.66 49.53 -55.50
CA ASN A 191 24.47 48.65 -54.66
C ASN A 191 25.59 49.41 -53.93
N ALA A 192 26.22 50.41 -54.57
CA ALA A 192 27.25 51.25 -53.93
C ALA A 192 26.68 52.14 -52.81
N GLU A 193 25.42 52.57 -52.91
CA GLU A 193 24.71 53.31 -51.86
C GLU A 193 24.37 52.42 -50.65
N MET A 194 24.05 51.14 -50.86
CA MET A 194 23.83 50.14 -49.80
C MET A 194 25.13 49.81 -49.04
N GLU A 195 26.27 49.69 -49.74
CA GLU A 195 27.58 49.46 -49.10
C GLU A 195 28.09 50.68 -48.31
N GLY A 196 27.73 51.91 -48.74
CA GLY A 196 28.11 53.15 -48.07
C GLY A 196 27.35 53.43 -46.76
N ASN A 197 26.20 52.79 -46.56
CA ASN A 197 25.35 52.97 -45.38
C ASN A 197 25.37 51.74 -44.46
N GLY A 198 26.56 51.20 -44.19
CA GLY A 198 26.79 50.39 -42.99
C GLY A 198 26.02 49.08 -42.88
N GLU A 199 25.45 48.54 -43.95
CA GLU A 199 25.08 47.12 -44.01
C GLU A 199 26.36 46.30 -44.18
N ARG A 200 27.21 46.29 -43.14
CA ARG A 200 27.99 45.09 -42.88
C ARG A 200 26.96 43.98 -42.83
N TYR A 201 27.01 43.08 -43.81
CA TYR A 201 26.51 41.72 -43.64
C TYR A 201 27.22 41.16 -42.42
N ASP A 202 26.67 41.44 -41.24
CA ASP A 202 27.00 40.73 -40.04
C ASP A 202 26.50 39.33 -40.31
N GLY A 203 27.43 38.40 -40.51
CA GLY A 203 27.16 36.96 -40.45
C GLY A 203 26.69 36.51 -39.06
N GLY A 204 26.14 37.42 -38.25
CA GLY A 204 25.39 37.15 -37.05
C GLY A 204 24.13 36.41 -37.46
N ALA A 205 24.18 35.09 -37.30
CA ALA A 205 23.05 34.19 -37.33
C ALA A 205 21.80 34.93 -36.84
N GLN A 206 20.87 35.21 -37.76
CA GLN A 206 19.53 35.66 -37.40
C GLN A 206 19.05 34.67 -36.36
N ILE A 207 18.87 35.13 -35.12
CA ILE A 207 18.65 34.25 -33.96
C ILE A 207 17.37 33.49 -34.25
N VAL A 208 17.55 32.27 -34.76
CA VAL A 208 16.48 31.32 -34.96
C VAL A 208 15.97 31.01 -33.57
N GLY A 209 14.67 31.21 -33.33
CA GLY A 209 14.08 30.95 -32.03
C GLY A 209 14.43 29.53 -31.57
N ASP A 210 15.06 29.41 -30.41
CA ASP A 210 15.33 28.14 -29.77
C ASP A 210 14.07 27.58 -29.10
N LEU A 211 14.13 26.32 -28.69
CA LEU A 211 13.11 25.77 -27.80
C LEU A 211 13.11 26.55 -26.48
N ASP A 212 11.92 26.96 -26.05
CA ASP A 212 11.72 27.59 -24.75
C ASP A 212 11.68 26.50 -23.67
N GLU A 213 12.87 26.11 -23.21
CA GLU A 213 13.05 25.10 -22.16
C GLU A 213 12.37 25.49 -20.85
N VAL A 214 12.29 26.80 -20.55
CA VAL A 214 11.61 27.31 -19.36
C VAL A 214 10.11 27.03 -19.46
N LEU A 215 9.49 27.30 -20.61
CA LEU A 215 8.08 27.01 -20.84
C LEU A 215 7.78 25.51 -20.82
N VAL A 216 8.68 24.67 -21.34
CA VAL A 216 8.55 23.20 -21.25
C VAL A 216 8.62 22.75 -19.78
N SER A 217 9.55 23.30 -19.00
CA SER A 217 9.70 23.01 -17.58
C SER A 217 8.46 23.43 -16.77
N VAL A 218 7.93 24.64 -17.01
CA VAL A 218 6.69 25.12 -16.40
C VAL A 218 5.50 24.24 -16.78
N THR A 219 5.43 23.80 -18.03
CA THR A 219 4.37 22.89 -18.51
C THR A 219 4.43 21.54 -17.80
N LEU A 220 5.63 20.97 -17.64
CA LEU A 220 5.84 19.73 -16.90
C LEU A 220 5.40 19.88 -15.44
N GLN A 221 5.84 20.93 -14.75
CA GLN A 221 5.49 21.16 -13.35
C GLN A 221 3.98 21.31 -13.17
N THR A 222 3.35 22.15 -13.99
CA THR A 222 1.90 22.39 -13.92
C THR A 222 1.11 21.12 -14.23
N ALA A 223 1.56 20.32 -15.20
CA ALA A 223 0.91 19.05 -15.55
C ALA A 223 1.04 18.01 -14.43
N PHE A 224 2.18 18.00 -13.73
CA PHE A 224 2.43 17.13 -12.59
C PHE A 224 1.52 17.48 -11.40
N ASP A 225 1.43 18.76 -11.03
CA ASP A 225 0.58 19.21 -9.92
C ASP A 225 -0.90 18.90 -10.18
N ASP A 226 -1.33 19.07 -11.43
CA ASP A 226 -2.67 18.77 -11.91
C ASP A 226 -2.95 17.24 -11.90
N MET A 227 -1.97 16.41 -12.30
CA MET A 227 -2.03 14.96 -12.13
C MET A 227 -2.21 14.56 -10.66
N VAL A 228 -1.38 15.10 -9.76
CA VAL A 228 -1.43 14.76 -8.33
C VAL A 228 -2.80 15.13 -7.76
N THR A 229 -3.32 16.29 -8.15
CA THR A 229 -4.64 16.75 -7.73
C THR A 229 -5.76 15.82 -8.22
N ARG A 230 -5.71 15.38 -9.50
CA ARG A 230 -6.65 14.40 -10.05
C ARG A 230 -6.57 13.03 -9.39
N LEU A 231 -5.36 12.54 -9.12
CA LEU A 231 -5.18 11.25 -8.43
C LEU A 231 -5.77 11.30 -7.02
N LYS A 232 -5.51 12.37 -6.28
CA LYS A 232 -6.06 12.59 -4.94
C LYS A 232 -7.59 12.67 -4.95
N SER A 233 -8.19 13.34 -5.95
CA SER A 233 -9.64 13.48 -6.05
C SER A 233 -10.34 12.18 -6.48
N ARG A 234 -9.73 11.39 -7.38
CA ARG A 234 -10.28 10.09 -7.84
C ARG A 234 -10.06 8.98 -6.81
N ASN A 235 -9.01 9.07 -5.98
CA ASN A 235 -8.64 8.02 -5.02
C ASN A 235 -8.48 8.55 -3.57
N PRO A 236 -9.51 9.20 -3.00
CA PRO A 236 -9.39 9.87 -1.71
C PRO A 236 -9.08 8.90 -0.57
N LEU A 237 -9.59 7.66 -0.62
CA LEU A 237 -9.37 6.68 0.44
C LEU A 237 -7.92 6.15 0.53
N PHE A 238 -7.13 6.26 -0.53
CA PHE A 238 -5.72 5.84 -0.54
C PHE A 238 -4.76 7.02 -0.40
N LEU A 239 -5.10 8.14 -1.03
CA LEU A 239 -4.18 9.26 -1.21
C LEU A 239 -4.47 10.46 -0.30
N SER A 240 -5.56 10.43 0.49
CA SER A 240 -5.80 11.41 1.57
C SER A 240 -4.67 11.43 2.61
N SER A 241 -3.94 10.32 2.75
CA SER A 241 -2.82 10.15 3.67
C SER A 241 -1.49 10.73 3.15
N LEU A 242 -1.41 11.26 1.93
CA LEU A 242 -0.25 12.04 1.45
C LEU A 242 -0.27 13.49 1.98
N SER A 243 -0.95 13.72 3.10
CA SER A 243 -0.95 15.02 3.75
C SER A 243 0.35 15.17 4.51
N ASP A 244 1.16 16.15 4.11
CA ASP A 244 2.36 16.53 4.85
C ASP A 244 1.99 16.84 6.31
N ILE A 245 2.67 16.17 7.23
CA ILE A 245 2.62 16.50 8.66
C ILE A 245 3.56 17.68 8.87
N GLU A 246 2.98 18.77 9.36
CA GLU A 246 3.71 19.97 9.77
C GLU A 246 3.63 20.09 11.28
N LEU A 247 4.73 20.51 11.90
CA LEU A 247 4.84 20.72 13.33
C LEU A 247 4.20 22.05 13.73
N ASP A 248 3.36 22.03 14.77
CA ASP A 248 2.73 23.23 15.32
C ASP A 248 3.63 23.90 16.36
N VAL A 249 4.23 25.02 15.96
CA VAL A 249 5.11 25.86 16.79
C VAL A 249 4.43 26.35 18.08
N ASN A 250 3.10 26.49 18.08
CA ASN A 250 2.36 26.91 19.26
C ASN A 250 2.32 25.82 20.34
N THR A 251 2.48 24.56 19.94
CA THR A 251 2.53 23.42 20.87
C THR A 251 3.94 23.09 21.33
N ALA A 252 4.96 23.49 20.57
CA ALA A 252 6.35 23.16 20.86
C ALA A 252 6.81 23.66 22.24
N ALA A 253 7.49 22.81 23.00
CA ALA A 253 8.17 23.27 24.21
C ALA A 253 9.32 24.23 23.88
N ASN A 254 9.65 25.07 24.87
CA ASN A 254 10.66 26.12 24.73
C ASN A 254 12.08 25.61 24.45
N ASN A 255 12.35 24.33 24.65
CA ASN A 255 13.63 23.69 24.36
C ASN A 255 13.65 22.91 23.03
N ILE A 256 12.58 23.02 22.23
CA ILE A 256 12.49 22.43 20.89
C ILE A 256 12.67 23.52 19.84
N VAL A 257 13.61 23.31 18.91
CA VAL A 257 13.80 24.15 17.73
C VAL A 257 13.07 23.52 16.56
N ILE A 258 12.22 24.29 15.89
CA ILE A 258 11.49 23.87 14.69
C ILE A 258 12.09 24.56 13.48
N SER A 259 12.34 23.79 12.41
CA SER A 259 12.82 24.31 11.13
C SER A 259 11.78 25.22 10.45
N ARG A 260 12.24 26.08 9.55
CA ARG A 260 11.36 27.02 8.83
C ARG A 260 10.28 26.33 8.00
N ASP A 261 10.56 25.13 7.48
CA ASP A 261 9.62 24.31 6.72
C ASP A 261 8.67 23.48 7.60
N LEU A 262 8.77 23.62 8.92
CA LEU A 262 7.94 22.93 9.92
C LEU A 262 8.06 21.40 9.89
N LYS A 263 9.13 20.83 9.34
CA LYS A 263 9.31 19.37 9.22
C LYS A 263 10.36 18.76 10.13
N MET A 264 11.23 19.58 10.71
CA MET A 264 12.30 19.11 11.59
C MET A 264 12.12 19.70 12.98
N ALA A 265 12.23 18.85 13.99
CA ALA A 265 12.37 19.23 15.38
C ALA A 265 13.75 18.80 15.88
N SER A 266 14.42 19.66 16.62
CA SER A 266 15.65 19.31 17.33
C SER A 266 15.63 19.86 18.74
N TRP A 267 16.28 19.15 19.66
CA TRP A 267 16.41 19.61 21.03
C TRP A 267 17.55 20.62 21.17
N SER A 268 17.34 21.65 21.99
CA SER A 268 18.31 22.70 22.28
C SER A 268 18.41 22.95 23.78
N LEU A 269 19.65 23.19 24.24
CA LEU A 269 19.92 23.67 25.61
C LEU A 269 19.45 25.11 25.84
N ILE A 270 19.22 25.85 24.75
CA ILE A 270 18.86 27.26 24.78
C ILE A 270 17.33 27.38 24.69
N ASP A 271 16.74 28.14 25.62
CA ASP A 271 15.31 28.49 25.58
C ASP A 271 15.00 29.34 24.34
N GLN A 272 14.03 28.89 23.55
CA GLN A 272 13.57 29.55 22.33
C GLN A 272 12.67 30.77 22.60
N CYS A 273 12.29 31.00 23.86
CA CYS A 273 11.48 32.12 24.32
C CYS A 273 10.17 32.28 23.53
N TYR A 274 9.53 31.16 23.17
CA TYR A 274 8.28 31.23 22.42
C TYR A 274 7.17 31.93 23.22
N PRO A 275 6.22 32.63 22.56
CA PRO A 275 5.11 33.28 23.24
C PRO A 275 4.25 32.29 24.03
N GLN A 276 3.82 32.67 25.23
CA GLN A 276 2.97 31.82 26.06
C GLN A 276 1.55 31.73 25.47
N VAL A 277 1.13 30.50 25.16
CA VAL A 277 -0.18 30.17 24.61
C VAL A 277 -0.73 28.93 25.31
N PRO A 278 -2.06 28.79 25.47
CA PRO A 278 -2.65 27.69 26.23
C PRO A 278 -2.29 26.27 25.78
N GLY A 279 -1.88 26.10 24.52
CA GLY A 279 -1.52 24.80 23.93
C GLY A 279 -0.04 24.42 24.03
N ARG A 280 0.80 25.23 24.68
CA ARG A 280 2.25 25.02 24.74
C ARG A 280 2.61 23.87 25.68
N MET A 281 3.43 22.93 25.19
CA MET A 281 3.92 21.81 25.98
C MET A 281 5.01 22.26 26.96
N GLU A 282 4.98 21.72 28.17
CA GLU A 282 5.99 21.98 29.22
C GLU A 282 7.21 21.07 29.08
N THR A 283 7.06 19.92 28.42
CA THR A 283 8.07 18.88 28.22
C THR A 283 8.50 18.81 26.75
N CYS A 284 9.66 18.20 26.45
CA CYS A 284 10.30 18.11 25.12
C CYS A 284 9.42 17.46 24.02
N GLN A 285 8.32 18.11 23.65
CA GLN A 285 7.27 17.60 22.78
C GLN A 285 6.78 18.72 21.86
N VAL A 286 6.26 18.30 20.72
CA VAL A 286 5.60 19.13 19.72
C VAL A 286 4.53 18.28 19.03
N LEU A 287 3.38 18.87 18.73
CA LEU A 287 2.28 18.21 18.02
C LEU A 287 2.22 18.68 16.57
N SER A 288 1.48 17.94 15.73
CA SER A 288 1.17 18.35 14.37
C SER A 288 0.09 19.42 14.33
N THR A 289 0.10 20.26 13.29
CA THR A 289 -0.94 21.28 13.05
C THR A 289 -2.33 20.68 12.73
N LYS A 290 -2.35 19.41 12.34
CA LYS A 290 -3.56 18.69 11.94
C LYS A 290 -3.83 17.56 12.92
N SER A 291 -5.07 17.50 13.41
CA SER A 291 -5.61 16.30 14.06
C SER A 291 -6.02 15.31 12.99
N ILE A 292 -5.64 14.05 13.17
CA ILE A 292 -5.71 13.03 12.15
C ILE A 292 -6.74 11.97 12.57
N PRO A 293 -7.96 11.97 12.00
CA PRO A 293 -9.09 11.21 12.54
C PRO A 293 -9.19 9.75 12.05
N SER A 294 -8.34 9.30 11.11
CA SER A 294 -8.45 7.97 10.49
C SER A 294 -7.11 7.21 10.46
N ARG A 295 -6.86 6.33 9.49
CA ARG A 295 -5.60 5.57 9.38
C ARG A 295 -4.61 6.33 8.49
N HIS A 296 -3.48 6.76 9.07
CA HIS A 296 -2.47 7.57 8.39
C HIS A 296 -1.08 6.99 8.58
N TYR A 297 -0.15 7.43 7.74
CA TYR A 297 1.23 6.97 7.70
C TYR A 297 2.15 8.18 7.51
N TRP A 298 3.26 8.21 8.25
CA TRP A 298 4.33 9.18 8.08
C TRP A 298 5.67 8.51 8.45
N GLU A 299 6.74 9.02 7.86
CA GLU A 299 8.11 8.59 8.13
C GLU A 299 8.87 9.75 8.77
N VAL A 300 9.72 9.44 9.74
CA VAL A 300 10.57 10.42 10.42
C VAL A 300 12.01 9.91 10.35
N GLU A 301 12.90 10.75 9.82
CA GLU A 301 14.33 10.50 9.86
C GLU A 301 14.90 10.98 11.21
N THR A 302 15.71 10.14 11.86
CA THR A 302 16.32 10.47 13.16
C THR A 302 17.84 10.46 13.04
N SER A 303 18.51 11.48 13.58
CA SER A 303 19.95 11.74 13.36
C SER A 303 20.85 11.41 14.55
N GLY A 304 20.41 10.57 15.51
CA GLY A 304 21.26 10.20 16.64
C GLY A 304 20.65 9.17 17.59
N SER A 305 21.51 8.58 18.43
CA SER A 305 21.25 7.53 19.43
C SER A 305 20.44 7.98 20.65
N GLY A 306 19.46 8.86 20.46
CA GLY A 306 18.57 9.34 21.53
C GLY A 306 17.25 8.55 21.56
N GLU A 307 16.62 8.48 22.73
CA GLU A 307 15.28 7.92 22.88
C GLU A 307 14.25 8.96 22.40
N PHE A 308 13.67 8.74 21.22
CA PHE A 308 12.52 9.48 20.71
C PHE A 308 11.27 8.61 20.94
N HIS A 309 10.25 9.15 21.60
CA HIS A 309 9.00 8.45 21.94
C HIS A 309 7.78 9.15 21.32
#